data_AF-A0A8J8AJB6-F1
#
_entry.id   AF-A0A8J8AJB6-F1
#
_cell.length_a   1.000
_cell.length_b   1.000
_cell.length_c   1.000
_cell.angle_alpha   90.00
_cell.angle_beta   90.00
_cell.angle_gamma   90.00
#
_symmetry.space_group_name_H-M   'P 1'
#
loop_
_entity.id
_entity.type
_entity.pdbx_description
1 polymer ?
#
loop_
_entity_poly.entity_id
_entity_poly.type
_entity_poly.pdbx_seq_one_letter_code
_entity_poly.pdbx_strand_id
1 'polypeptide(L)'
;MRQYAVGFLVVLLSVLLAAAYYSTVGPEKRQDVFHGVLVEGKPLNSENALVLADTDCIPNQEYTELTCTAVVTAGGEVLKVRYTHPIDVPCLSRGDKVKISMKDNSSVFIVREGRPSMEH
;
A
#
# COMPACT_ATOMS: atom_id res chain seq x y z
N MET A 1 11.08 41.59 34.01
CA MET A 1 10.31 41.47 32.74
C MET A 1 11.13 40.88 31.58
N ARG A 2 12.35 41.37 31.31
CA ARG A 2 13.18 40.92 30.17
C ARG A 2 13.61 39.43 30.19
N GLN A 3 13.83 38.85 31.37
CA GLN A 3 14.21 37.43 31.51
C GLN A 3 13.07 36.43 31.20
N TYR A 4 11.82 36.77 31.54
CA TYR A 4 10.65 35.95 31.23
C TYR A 4 10.32 35.91 29.74
N ALA A 5 10.55 37.03 29.04
CA ALA A 5 10.37 37.11 27.59
C ALA A 5 11.37 36.22 26.83
N VAL A 6 12.62 36.13 27.30
CA VAL A 6 13.63 35.25 26.69
C VAL A 6 13.30 33.78 26.93
N GLY A 7 12.89 33.40 28.15
CA GLY A 7 12.49 32.03 28.46
C GLY A 7 11.30 31.57 27.62
N PHE A 8 10.29 32.42 27.44
CA PHE A 8 9.14 32.12 26.59
C PHE A 8 9.54 31.91 25.12
N LEU A 9 10.48 32.71 24.62
CA LEU A 9 10.96 32.61 23.24
C LEU A 9 11.71 31.30 22.97
N VAL A 10 12.49 30.81 23.95
CA VAL A 10 13.17 29.50 23.85
C VAL A 10 12.17 28.34 23.87
N VAL A 11 11.14 28.40 24.72
CA VAL A 11 10.09 27.38 24.77
C VAL A 11 9.29 27.36 23.47
N LEU A 12 8.93 28.53 22.95
CA LEU A 12 8.20 28.62 21.68
C LEU A 12 9.04 28.07 20.51
N LEU A 13 10.33 28.40 20.47
CA LEU A 13 11.26 27.92 19.45
C LEU A 13 11.43 26.39 19.50
N SER A 14 11.53 25.82 20.70
CA SER A 14 11.66 24.37 20.89
C SER A 14 10.39 23.61 20.52
N VAL A 15 9.20 24.16 20.81
CA VAL A 15 7.93 23.59 20.36
C VAL A 15 7.80 23.65 18.82
N LEU A 16 8.20 24.76 18.19
CA LEU A 16 8.18 24.89 16.73
C LEU A 16 9.16 23.92 16.05
N LEU A 17 10.36 23.75 16.62
CA LEU A 17 11.35 22.79 16.12
C LEU A 17 10.85 21.35 16.25
N ALA A 18 10.21 21.01 17.37
CA ALA A 18 9.61 19.69 17.55
C ALA A 18 8.47 19.45 16.53
N ALA A 19 7.58 20.43 16.34
CA ALA A 19 6.49 20.32 15.36
C ALA A 19 7.02 20.18 13.91
N ALA A 20 8.08 20.91 13.56
CA ALA A 20 8.74 20.79 12.27
C ALA A 20 9.39 19.41 12.08
N TYR A 21 10.08 18.89 13.11
CA TYR A 21 10.67 17.56 13.09
C TYR A 21 9.63 16.45 12.93
N TYR A 22 8.52 16.49 13.67
CA TYR A 22 7.45 15.50 13.52
C TYR A 22 6.73 15.60 12.17
N SER A 23 6.70 16.79 11.56
CA SER A 23 6.11 16.97 10.23
C SER A 23 7.01 16.42 9.11
N THR A 24 8.34 16.46 9.27
CA THR A 24 9.29 15.92 8.28
C THR A 24 9.54 14.42 8.46
N VAL A 25 9.53 13.92 9.69
CA VAL A 25 9.71 12.50 10.03
C VAL A 25 8.35 11.79 10.14
N GLY A 26 7.35 12.28 9.42
CA GLY A 26 6.06 11.61 9.31
C GLY A 26 6.23 10.14 8.91
N PRO A 27 5.32 9.24 9.33
CA PRO A 27 5.48 7.82 9.10
C PRO A 27 5.70 7.56 7.62
N GLU A 28 6.84 6.95 7.30
CA GLU A 28 7.17 6.49 5.97
C GLU A 28 5.96 5.68 5.49
N LYS A 29 5.27 6.17 4.45
CA LYS A 29 4.16 5.45 3.84
C LYS A 29 4.78 4.23 3.17
N ARG A 30 4.97 3.15 3.93
CA ARG A 30 5.21 1.82 3.36
C ARG A 30 4.04 1.57 2.42
N GLN A 31 4.35 1.61 1.14
CA GLN A 31 3.40 1.37 0.09
C GLN A 31 3.57 -0.08 -0.31
N ASP A 32 2.53 -0.88 -0.12
CA ASP A 32 2.58 -2.29 -0.47
C ASP A 32 2.57 -2.41 -2.00
N VAL A 33 3.63 -3.01 -2.53
CA VAL A 33 3.79 -3.30 -3.95
C VAL A 33 3.77 -4.81 -4.13
N PHE A 34 2.77 -5.28 -4.86
CA PHE A 34 2.58 -6.69 -5.17
C PHE A 34 2.98 -6.95 -6.62
N HIS A 35 3.80 -7.98 -6.81
CA HIS A 35 4.27 -8.41 -8.12
C HIS A 35 3.55 -9.70 -8.49
N GLY A 36 2.93 -9.72 -9.65
CA GLY A 36 2.12 -10.86 -10.09
C GLY A 36 2.01 -11.00 -11.59
N VAL A 37 1.16 -11.93 -11.99
CA VAL A 37 0.89 -12.28 -13.37
C VAL A 37 -0.62 -12.22 -13.62
N LEU A 38 -1.01 -11.60 -14.71
CA LEU A 38 -2.38 -11.56 -15.21
C LEU A 38 -2.79 -12.97 -15.65
N VAL A 39 -3.80 -13.52 -15.00
CA VAL A 39 -4.37 -14.85 -15.29
C VAL A 39 -5.59 -14.71 -16.19
N GLU A 40 -6.40 -13.68 -15.97
CA GLU A 40 -7.65 -13.44 -16.71
C GLU A 40 -7.90 -11.94 -16.84
N GLY A 41 -8.52 -11.53 -17.94
CA GLY A 41 -8.82 -10.13 -18.25
C GLY A 41 -7.90 -9.54 -19.30
N LYS A 42 -8.20 -8.30 -19.72
CA LYS A 42 -7.41 -7.58 -20.73
C LYS A 42 -6.27 -6.81 -20.05
N PRO A 43 -5.02 -6.90 -20.55
CA PRO A 43 -3.93 -6.06 -20.06
C PRO A 43 -4.29 -4.57 -20.15
N LEU A 44 -4.26 -3.88 -19.01
CA LEU A 44 -4.51 -2.44 -18.93
C LEU A 44 -3.88 -1.82 -17.69
N ASN A 45 -3.54 -0.55 -17.79
CA ASN A 45 -3.09 0.26 -16.67
C ASN A 45 -4.27 1.03 -16.07
N SER A 46 -4.29 1.19 -14.76
CA SER A 46 -5.33 1.96 -14.08
C SER A 46 -4.83 2.61 -12.80
N GLU A 47 -5.10 3.90 -12.64
CA GLU A 47 -4.80 4.66 -11.42
C GLU A 47 -5.91 4.53 -10.36
N ASN A 48 -7.09 4.02 -10.73
CA ASN A 48 -8.26 3.96 -9.86
C ASN A 48 -8.92 2.57 -9.97
N ALA A 49 -8.18 1.54 -9.57
CA ALA A 49 -8.70 0.18 -9.52
C ALA A 49 -9.15 -0.17 -8.10
N LEU A 50 -10.06 -1.14 -7.99
CA LEU A 50 -10.62 -1.59 -6.73
C LEU A 50 -10.53 -3.11 -6.62
N VAL A 51 -10.00 -3.60 -5.50
CA VAL A 51 -10.00 -5.02 -5.19
C VAL A 51 -11.42 -5.46 -4.84
N LEU A 52 -11.94 -6.43 -5.59
CA LEU A 52 -13.25 -7.04 -5.36
C LEU A 52 -13.17 -8.23 -4.41
N ALA A 53 -12.09 -9.00 -4.51
CA ALA A 53 -11.78 -10.14 -3.67
C ALA A 53 -10.30 -10.49 -3.78
N ASP A 54 -9.81 -11.22 -2.79
CA ASP A 54 -8.55 -11.95 -2.88
C ASP A 54 -8.80 -13.38 -2.45
N THR A 55 -8.29 -14.33 -3.22
CA THR A 55 -8.70 -15.74 -3.18
C THR A 55 -7.50 -16.64 -3.35
N ASP A 56 -7.67 -17.94 -3.05
CA ASP A 56 -6.64 -18.96 -3.26
C ASP A 56 -5.28 -18.64 -2.64
N CYS A 57 -5.28 -17.98 -1.48
CA CYS A 57 -4.07 -17.67 -0.71
C CYS A 57 -3.50 -18.93 -0.07
N ILE A 58 -2.39 -19.42 -0.64
CA ILE A 58 -1.72 -20.65 -0.21
C ILE A 58 -0.31 -20.29 0.28
N PRO A 59 0.08 -20.70 1.49
CA PRO A 59 1.44 -20.48 1.98
C PRO A 59 2.44 -21.38 1.25
N ASN A 60 3.67 -20.90 1.12
CA ASN A 60 4.79 -21.75 0.72
C ASN A 60 5.15 -22.77 1.84
N GLN A 61 6.03 -23.72 1.54
CA GLN A 61 6.39 -24.79 2.49
C GLN A 61 7.04 -24.26 3.78
N GLU A 62 7.71 -23.12 3.70
CA GLU A 62 8.42 -22.50 4.82
C GLU A 62 7.52 -21.55 5.63
N TYR A 63 6.26 -21.33 5.21
CA TYR A 63 5.32 -20.37 5.79
C TYR A 63 5.86 -18.93 5.85
N THR A 64 6.69 -18.55 4.88
CA THR A 64 7.29 -17.21 4.76
C THR A 64 6.58 -16.33 3.74
N GLU A 65 5.88 -16.93 2.78
CA GLU A 65 5.19 -16.23 1.69
C GLU A 65 3.80 -16.82 1.44
N LEU A 66 2.89 -15.99 0.94
CA LEU A 66 1.57 -16.36 0.46
C LEU A 66 1.48 -16.10 -1.05
N THR A 67 0.98 -17.07 -1.80
CA THR A 67 0.56 -16.88 -3.19
C THR A 67 -0.95 -16.80 -3.25
N CYS A 68 -1.48 -15.68 -3.72
CA CYS A 68 -2.91 -15.37 -3.80
C CYS A 68 -3.34 -15.03 -5.23
N THR A 69 -4.65 -14.97 -5.46
CA THR A 69 -5.29 -14.52 -6.69
C THR A 69 -6.24 -13.35 -6.38
N ALA A 70 -5.80 -12.15 -6.72
CA ALA A 70 -6.60 -10.94 -6.59
C ALA A 70 -7.57 -10.79 -7.76
N VAL A 71 -8.82 -10.47 -7.47
CA VAL A 71 -9.84 -10.06 -8.43
C VAL A 71 -10.02 -8.55 -8.32
N VAL A 72 -9.72 -7.83 -9.39
CA VAL A 72 -9.66 -6.36 -9.39
C VAL A 72 -10.55 -5.82 -10.50
N THR A 73 -11.36 -4.80 -10.20
CA THR A 73 -12.05 -4.01 -11.24
C THR A 73 -11.22 -2.79 -11.61
N ALA A 74 -10.94 -2.62 -12.90
CA ALA A 74 -10.10 -1.56 -13.41
C ALA A 74 -10.62 -1.07 -14.77
N GLY A 75 -11.02 0.20 -14.87
CA GLY A 75 -11.49 0.77 -16.14
C GLY A 75 -12.75 0.11 -16.73
N GLY A 76 -13.58 -0.52 -15.90
CA GLY A 76 -14.76 -1.28 -16.34
C GLY A 76 -14.49 -2.75 -16.69
N GLU A 77 -13.24 -3.19 -16.65
CA GLU A 77 -12.83 -4.58 -16.85
C GLU A 77 -12.54 -5.26 -15.50
N VAL A 78 -12.66 -6.59 -15.48
CA VAL A 78 -12.25 -7.41 -14.33
C VAL A 78 -10.96 -8.13 -14.67
N LEU A 79 -9.95 -7.97 -13.81
CA LEU A 79 -8.65 -8.60 -13.90
C LEU A 79 -8.52 -9.64 -12.78
N LYS A 80 -7.98 -10.82 -13.11
CA LYS A 80 -7.49 -11.78 -12.13
C LYS A 80 -5.97 -11.80 -12.17
N VAL A 81 -5.34 -11.50 -11.04
CA VAL A 81 -3.88 -11.40 -10.94
C VAL A 81 -3.41 -12.38 -9.87
N ARG A 82 -2.54 -13.32 -10.26
CA ARG A 82 -1.88 -14.21 -9.33
C ARG A 82 -0.58 -13.58 -8.86
N TYR A 83 -0.42 -13.40 -7.57
CA TYR A 83 0.73 -12.68 -6.99
C TYR A 83 1.24 -13.40 -5.75
N THR A 84 2.51 -13.16 -5.41
CA THR A 84 3.13 -13.70 -4.19
C THR A 84 3.66 -12.55 -3.35
N HIS A 85 3.47 -12.63 -2.03
CA HIS A 85 4.00 -11.65 -1.09
C HIS A 85 4.47 -12.31 0.21
N PRO A 86 5.37 -11.65 0.97
CA PRO A 86 5.75 -12.07 2.31
C PRO A 86 4.55 -12.15 3.25
N ILE A 87 4.54 -13.12 4.17
CA ILE A 87 3.40 -13.36 5.07
C ILE A 87 3.14 -12.20 6.05
N ASP A 88 4.15 -11.38 6.34
CA ASP A 88 4.04 -10.19 7.18
C ASP A 88 3.40 -8.98 6.47
N VAL A 89 3.26 -9.03 5.15
CA VAL A 89 2.53 -8.03 4.35
C VAL A 89 1.05 -8.42 4.28
N PRO A 90 0.10 -7.54 4.64
CA PRO A 90 -1.33 -7.83 4.54
C PRO A 90 -1.79 -8.13 3.12
N CYS A 91 -2.51 -9.25 2.93
CA CYS A 91 -3.14 -9.63 1.66
C CYS A 91 -4.06 -8.54 1.13
N LEU A 92 -4.22 -8.47 -0.19
CA LEU A 92 -5.24 -7.60 -0.80
C LEU A 92 -6.61 -7.95 -0.24
N SER A 93 -7.40 -6.93 0.07
CA SER A 93 -8.71 -7.11 0.70
C SER A 93 -9.77 -6.37 -0.08
N ARG A 94 -11.01 -6.87 -0.03
CA ARG A 94 -12.14 -6.24 -0.72
C ARG A 94 -12.26 -4.78 -0.28
N GLY A 95 -12.28 -3.88 -1.24
CA GLY A 95 -12.38 -2.44 -1.01
C GLY A 95 -11.03 -1.72 -0.97
N ASP A 96 -9.90 -2.45 -1.01
CA ASP A 96 -8.59 -1.84 -1.21
C ASP A 96 -8.57 -1.08 -2.55
N LYS A 97 -8.19 0.19 -2.49
CA LYS A 97 -7.87 0.98 -3.68
C LYS A 97 -6.46 0.66 -4.12
N VAL A 98 -6.28 0.42 -5.40
CA VAL A 98 -4.99 0.02 -5.95
C VAL A 98 -4.73 0.72 -7.29
N LYS A 99 -3.45 0.90 -7.60
CA LYS A 99 -2.97 1.19 -8.95
C LYS A 99 -2.52 -0.09 -9.61
N ILE A 100 -2.88 -0.26 -10.87
CA ILE A 100 -2.48 -1.39 -11.72
C ILE A 100 -1.56 -0.88 -12.80
N SER A 101 -0.37 -1.46 -12.86
CA SER A 101 0.64 -1.17 -13.89
C SER A 101 1.11 -2.46 -14.54
N MET A 102 0.88 -2.60 -15.84
CA MET A 102 1.40 -3.67 -16.67
C MET A 102 2.86 -3.36 -17.02
N LYS A 103 3.78 -4.29 -16.71
CA LYS A 103 5.16 -4.22 -17.21
C LYS A 103 5.26 -4.64 -18.68
N ASP A 104 4.48 -5.65 -19.02
CA ASP A 104 4.37 -6.29 -20.33
C ASP A 104 2.94 -6.88 -20.46
N ASN A 105 2.70 -7.77 -21.42
CA ASN A 105 1.36 -8.32 -21.66
C ASN A 105 0.84 -9.28 -20.57
N SER A 106 1.64 -9.65 -19.57
CA SER A 106 1.23 -10.57 -18.50
C SER A 106 1.73 -10.19 -17.11
N SER A 107 2.88 -9.51 -16.97
CA SER A 107 3.43 -9.09 -15.69
C SER A 107 2.71 -7.86 -15.15
N VAL A 108 2.20 -7.95 -13.92
CA VAL A 108 1.41 -6.91 -13.26
C VAL A 108 2.09 -6.44 -11.98
N PHE A 109 2.11 -5.14 -11.77
CA PHE A 109 2.33 -4.54 -10.46
C PHE A 109 1.01 -4.00 -9.92
N ILE A 110 0.68 -4.38 -8.69
CA ILE A 110 -0.44 -3.82 -7.94
C ILE A 110 0.14 -3.00 -6.81
N VAL A 111 -0.20 -1.72 -6.76
CA VAL A 111 0.26 -0.81 -5.71
C VAL A 111 -0.92 -0.42 -4.85
N ARG A 112 -0.92 -0.81 -3.58
CA ARG A 112 -1.99 -0.44 -2.65
C ARG A 112 -1.95 1.05 -2.34
N GLU A 113 -3.11 1.68 -2.37
CA GLU A 113 -3.30 3.07 -1.96
C GLU A 113 -3.89 3.16 -0.55
N GLY A 114 -3.06 3.58 0.39
CA GLY A 114 -3.49 3.77 1.78
C GLY A 114 -3.26 2.53 2.64
N ARG A 115 -3.97 2.48 3.78
CA ARG A 115 -3.84 1.36 4.73
C ARG A 115 -4.63 0.16 4.23
N PRO A 116 -4.19 -1.08 4.54
CA PRO A 116 -4.98 -2.28 4.30
C PRO A 116 -6.38 -2.14 4.88
N SER A 117 -7.40 -2.60 4.16
CA SER A 117 -8.78 -2.60 4.67
C SER A 117 -9.04 -3.66 5.74
N MET A 118 -8.16 -4.64 5.89
CA MET A 118 -8.17 -5.63 6.97
C MET A 118 -6.77 -5.80 7.57
N GLU A 119 -6.71 -5.99 8.88
CA GLU A 119 -5.52 -6.49 9.57
C GLU A 119 -5.48 -8.02 9.44
N HIS A 120 -4.27 -8.60 9.46
CA HIS A 120 -4.04 -10.06 9.43
C HIS A 120 -4.71 -10.77 10.63
#